data_AF-A0A439LY37-F1
#
_entry.id   AF-A0A439LY37-F1
#
_cell.length_a   1.000
_cell.length_b   1.000
_cell.length_c   1.000
_cell.angle_alpha   90.00
_cell.angle_beta   90.00
_cell.angle_gamma   90.00
#
_symmetry.space_group_name_H-M   'P 1'
#
loop_
_entity.id
_entity.type
_entity.pdbx_description
1 polymer ?
#
loop_
_entity_poly.entity_id
_entity_poly.type
_entity_poly.pdbx_seq_one_letter_code
_entity_poly.pdbx_strand_id
1 'polypeptide(L)'
;MTSSRNFSMTTISATSILRSRHAQRPDKVLSTLLLRYPRWIHAEFMTHRQLSRNAASSRAIPVKKLIQDVMDNPAMPIHWGANEKGMQANQQLTGVTLHVTRDLWRDSCSRAIACAAEMDAQGAHKQIINRILEPYAHITVLASATEWSNFLALRDHPAAEPHIQILAREVRKELDREDNIQVLQPGQWHLPFVSDETWNRITETETEWLRSAIKMAVACCASTSYKTVDGFDMTLEKAVELHDKLVGASPLHASPAEHVAQADKLIDRAFGKDSDVWNHPDQHGNFDGFRQYRKMLPNECL
;
A
#
# COMPACT_ATOMS: atom_id res chain seq x y z
N MET A 1 33.57 -19.86 9.83
CA MET A 1 32.38 -20.74 9.77
C MET A 1 31.21 -19.91 9.30
N THR A 2 31.02 -19.84 7.98
CA THR A 2 29.89 -19.14 7.35
C THR A 2 28.65 -20.02 7.48
N SER A 3 27.78 -19.68 8.43
CA SER A 3 26.43 -20.24 8.48
C SER A 3 25.75 -19.91 7.15
N SER A 4 25.54 -20.93 6.32
CA SER A 4 24.71 -20.84 5.12
C SER A 4 23.27 -20.60 5.56
N ARG A 5 22.92 -19.33 5.80
CA ARG A 5 21.52 -18.95 6.01
C ARG A 5 20.78 -19.25 4.72
N ASN A 6 19.79 -20.14 4.79
CA ASN A 6 18.83 -20.35 3.72
C ASN A 6 18.02 -19.06 3.55
N PHE A 7 18.47 -18.16 2.68
CA PHE A 7 17.67 -17.03 2.24
C PHE A 7 16.45 -17.59 1.49
N SER A 8 15.27 -17.47 2.09
CA SER A 8 14.00 -17.79 1.43
C SER A 8 13.80 -16.91 0.20
N MET A 9 12.91 -17.30 -0.70
CA MET A 9 12.48 -16.44 -1.80
C MET A 9 12.04 -15.07 -1.29
N THR A 10 12.34 -14.02 -2.06
CA THR A 10 11.84 -12.65 -1.84
C THR A 10 10.37 -12.66 -1.48
N THR A 11 10.01 -12.03 -0.36
CA THR A 11 8.60 -11.87 0.00
C THR A 11 7.91 -10.85 -0.90
N ILE A 12 6.88 -11.29 -1.62
CA ILE A 12 5.93 -10.46 -2.34
C ILE A 12 4.54 -10.90 -1.89
N SER A 13 3.73 -9.96 -1.42
CA SER A 13 2.40 -10.27 -0.91
C SER A 13 1.42 -9.13 -1.14
N ALA A 14 0.15 -9.50 -1.27
CA ALA A 14 -1.00 -8.62 -1.13
C ALA A 14 -1.90 -9.18 -0.03
N THR A 15 -2.50 -8.30 0.77
CA THR A 15 -3.46 -8.67 1.80
C THR A 15 -4.62 -7.70 1.75
N SER A 16 -5.83 -8.22 1.57
CA SER A 16 -7.04 -7.41 1.68
C SER A 16 -7.20 -6.86 3.10
N ILE A 17 -7.22 -5.54 3.24
CA ILE A 17 -7.54 -4.86 4.49
C ILE A 17 -9.05 -4.67 4.60
N LEU A 18 -9.68 -4.22 3.51
CA LEU A 18 -11.12 -4.06 3.43
C LEU A 18 -11.58 -4.01 1.97
N ARG A 19 -12.74 -4.59 1.70
CA ARG A 19 -13.42 -4.46 0.40
C ARG A 19 -14.89 -4.12 0.62
N SER A 20 -15.38 -3.15 -0.13
CA SER A 20 -16.76 -2.66 -0.03
C SER A 20 -17.41 -2.63 -1.40
N ARG A 21 -18.50 -3.37 -1.55
CA ARG A 21 -19.37 -3.38 -2.73
C ARG A 21 -20.46 -2.33 -2.58
N HIS A 22 -20.69 -1.56 -3.63
CA HIS A 22 -21.76 -0.58 -3.66
C HIS A 22 -23.13 -1.25 -3.87
N ALA A 23 -24.09 -1.03 -2.98
CA ALA A 23 -25.39 -1.72 -3.02
C ALA A 23 -26.20 -1.41 -4.30
N GLN A 24 -26.17 -0.16 -4.78
CA GLN A 24 -26.90 0.24 -6.00
C GLN A 24 -26.14 -0.10 -7.30
N ARG A 25 -24.83 -0.40 -7.20
CA ARG A 25 -23.95 -0.71 -8.35
C ARG A 25 -22.98 -1.82 -7.96
N PRO A 26 -23.45 -3.08 -7.91
CA PRO A 26 -22.64 -4.21 -7.43
C PRO A 26 -21.33 -4.44 -8.21
N ASP A 27 -21.23 -3.92 -9.43
CA ASP A 27 -20.02 -3.89 -10.26
C ASP A 27 -18.91 -2.98 -9.70
N LYS A 28 -19.25 -2.07 -8.79
CA LYS A 28 -18.31 -1.14 -8.15
C LYS A 28 -17.93 -1.65 -6.77
N VAL A 29 -16.67 -2.10 -6.66
CA VAL A 29 -16.08 -2.60 -5.41
C VAL A 29 -14.82 -1.82 -5.10
N LEU A 30 -14.86 -1.00 -4.04
CA LEU A 30 -13.67 -0.35 -3.52
C LEU A 30 -12.85 -1.37 -2.72
N SER A 31 -11.62 -1.62 -3.16
CA SER A 31 -10.70 -2.56 -2.50
C SER A 31 -9.49 -1.82 -1.96
N THR A 32 -9.18 -2.01 -0.68
CA THR A 32 -7.99 -1.48 0.00
C THR A 32 -7.08 -2.65 0.37
N LEU A 33 -5.90 -2.69 -0.25
CA LEU A 33 -4.93 -3.78 -0.13
C LEU A 33 -3.63 -3.28 0.52
N LEU A 34 -3.07 -4.06 1.44
CA LEU A 34 -1.73 -3.88 1.97
C LEU A 34 -0.76 -4.74 1.17
N LEU A 35 0.17 -4.08 0.49
CA LEU A 35 1.13 -4.69 -0.41
C LEU A 35 2.52 -4.68 0.23
N ARG A 36 3.29 -5.76 0.09
CA ARG A 36 4.72 -5.79 0.38
C ARG A 36 5.47 -6.34 -0.83
N TYR A 37 6.50 -5.64 -1.26
CA TYR A 37 7.30 -6.03 -2.42
C TYR A 37 8.69 -5.36 -2.43
N PRO A 38 9.67 -5.85 -3.23
CA PRO A 38 10.97 -5.20 -3.36
C PRO A 38 10.87 -3.74 -3.73
N ARG A 39 11.61 -2.87 -3.03
CA ARG A 39 11.49 -1.42 -3.24
C ARG A 39 11.85 -1.00 -4.66
N TRP A 40 12.73 -1.73 -5.34
CA TRP A 40 13.15 -1.37 -6.70
C TRP A 40 12.00 -1.40 -7.72
N ILE A 41 10.97 -2.23 -7.56
CA ILE A 41 9.81 -2.23 -8.47
C ILE A 41 8.76 -1.14 -8.15
N HIS A 42 9.02 -0.32 -7.12
CA HIS A 42 8.06 0.70 -6.70
C HIS A 42 7.86 1.76 -7.79
N ALA A 43 8.88 2.10 -8.57
CA ALA A 43 8.76 3.07 -9.66
C ALA A 43 7.75 2.60 -10.73
N GLU A 44 7.80 1.32 -11.10
CA GLU A 44 6.88 0.68 -12.04
C GLU A 44 5.46 0.65 -11.48
N PHE A 45 5.31 0.32 -10.19
CA PHE A 45 4.02 0.40 -9.50
C PHE A 45 3.48 1.84 -9.49
N MET A 46 4.36 2.83 -9.35
CA MET A 46 3.97 4.23 -9.28
C MET A 46 3.38 4.78 -10.60
N THR A 47 3.62 4.12 -11.74
CA THR A 47 3.06 4.49 -13.05
C THR A 47 1.53 4.33 -13.13
N HIS A 48 0.92 3.55 -12.25
CA HIS A 48 -0.53 3.32 -12.23
C HIS A 48 -1.25 4.41 -11.45
N ARG A 49 -1.68 5.45 -12.16
CA ARG A 49 -2.28 6.68 -11.59
C ARG A 49 -3.66 6.49 -10.96
N GLN A 50 -4.39 5.42 -11.31
CA GLN A 50 -5.72 5.13 -10.78
C GLN A 50 -5.72 4.59 -9.34
N LEU A 51 -4.55 4.39 -8.74
CA LEU A 51 -4.41 3.87 -7.38
C LEU A 51 -4.12 5.01 -6.38
N SER A 52 -4.97 5.14 -5.36
CA SER A 52 -4.65 5.91 -4.15
C SER A 52 -3.63 5.12 -3.34
N ARG A 53 -2.57 5.78 -2.85
CA ARG A 53 -1.41 5.08 -2.28
C ARG A 53 -0.84 5.78 -1.06
N ASN A 54 -0.54 4.98 -0.04
CA ASN A 54 0.28 5.38 1.10
C ASN A 54 1.43 4.39 1.28
N ALA A 55 2.67 4.86 1.13
CA ALA A 55 3.87 4.03 1.19
C ALA A 55 4.66 4.29 2.48
N ALA A 56 5.12 3.21 3.13
CA ALA A 56 6.02 3.31 4.27
C ALA A 56 7.35 3.95 3.83
N SER A 57 7.61 5.17 4.31
CA SER A 57 8.80 5.93 3.93
C SER A 57 10.04 5.38 4.63
N SER A 58 11.07 5.00 3.86
CA SER A 58 12.38 4.63 4.41
C SER A 58 12.97 5.76 5.26
N ARG A 59 12.63 7.03 5.00
CA ARG A 59 13.05 8.18 5.81
C ARG A 59 12.44 8.19 7.21
N ALA A 60 11.32 7.53 7.41
CA ALA A 60 10.64 7.44 8.70
C ALA A 60 11.14 6.24 9.53
N ILE A 61 11.52 5.14 8.88
CA ILE A 61 11.92 3.89 9.52
C ILE A 61 13.28 4.07 10.26
N PRO A 62 13.38 3.68 11.54
CA PRO A 62 14.66 3.66 12.26
C PRO A 62 15.71 2.79 11.56
N VAL A 63 16.97 3.23 11.52
CA VAL A 63 18.06 2.54 10.81
C VAL A 63 18.19 1.09 11.23
N LYS A 64 18.29 0.83 12.54
CA LYS A 64 18.40 -0.52 13.11
C LYS A 64 17.26 -1.44 12.68
N LYS A 65 16.04 -0.91 12.58
CA LYS A 65 14.86 -1.67 12.13
C LYS A 65 14.96 -2.05 10.65
N LEU A 66 15.42 -1.13 9.81
CA LEU A 66 15.62 -1.42 8.39
C LEU A 66 16.77 -2.40 8.15
N ILE A 67 17.89 -2.25 8.87
CA ILE A 67 19.00 -3.21 8.84
C ILE A 67 18.49 -4.61 9.19
N GLN A 68 17.72 -4.73 10.27
CA GLN A 68 17.18 -6.01 10.70
C GLN A 68 16.22 -6.61 9.67
N ASP A 69 15.31 -5.82 9.08
CA ASP A 69 14.39 -6.29 8.04
C ASP A 69 15.15 -6.85 6.81
N VAL A 70 16.22 -6.16 6.39
CA VAL A 70 17.08 -6.62 5.27
C VAL A 70 17.89 -7.86 5.67
N MET A 71 18.35 -7.98 6.91
CA MET A 71 19.08 -9.16 7.38
C MET A 71 18.18 -10.41 7.45
N ASP A 72 16.93 -10.24 7.86
CA ASP A 72 15.97 -11.33 8.04
C ASP A 72 15.32 -11.75 6.72
N ASN A 73 15.06 -10.78 5.84
CA ASN A 73 14.36 -10.98 4.58
C ASN A 73 14.87 -10.00 3.51
N PRO A 74 16.07 -10.20 2.96
CA PRO A 74 16.58 -9.34 1.92
C PRO A 74 15.76 -9.54 0.64
N ALA A 75 15.50 -8.45 -0.07
CA ALA A 75 14.97 -8.51 -1.41
C ALA A 75 16.07 -9.07 -2.36
N MET A 76 15.72 -10.16 -3.03
CA MET A 76 16.53 -10.92 -3.99
C MET A 76 15.83 -11.01 -5.37
N PRO A 77 16.58 -11.01 -6.49
CA PRO A 77 16.01 -11.34 -7.78
C PRO A 77 15.38 -12.75 -7.80
N ILE A 78 14.12 -12.86 -8.20
CA ILE A 78 13.42 -14.14 -8.38
C ILE A 78 13.77 -14.83 -9.70
N HIS A 79 14.20 -14.05 -10.69
CA HIS A 79 14.60 -14.51 -12.01
C HIS A 79 15.96 -13.90 -12.34
N TRP A 80 16.95 -14.75 -12.61
CA TRP A 80 18.33 -14.35 -12.87
C TRP A 80 18.58 -14.38 -14.38
N GLY A 81 17.96 -13.41 -15.07
CA GLY A 81 17.98 -13.31 -16.51
C GLY A 81 19.39 -13.23 -17.10
N ALA A 82 19.67 -14.02 -18.13
CA ALA A 82 20.85 -13.86 -18.96
C ALA A 82 20.73 -12.58 -19.81
N ASN A 83 21.88 -12.02 -20.20
CA ASN A 83 21.89 -10.81 -21.02
C ASN A 83 21.35 -11.10 -22.44
N GLU A 84 20.33 -10.36 -22.85
CA GLU A 84 19.68 -10.43 -24.17
C GLU A 84 19.45 -9.00 -24.72
N LYS A 85 19.29 -8.84 -26.03
CA LYS A 85 18.99 -7.52 -26.62
C LYS A 85 17.59 -7.08 -26.21
N GLY A 86 17.45 -5.84 -25.74
CA GLY A 86 16.17 -5.25 -25.34
C GLY A 86 16.01 -5.17 -23.83
N MET A 87 14.76 -5.05 -23.36
CA MET A 87 14.43 -4.92 -21.92
C MET A 87 14.04 -6.24 -21.25
N GLN A 88 14.00 -7.34 -21.99
CA GLN A 88 13.52 -8.64 -21.53
C GLN A 88 14.69 -9.61 -21.39
N ALA A 89 14.56 -10.57 -20.46
CA ALA A 89 15.53 -11.64 -20.28
C ALA A 89 14.80 -12.97 -20.19
N ASN A 90 14.63 -13.65 -21.32
CA ASN A 90 13.81 -14.86 -21.42
C ASN A 90 14.53 -16.09 -20.85
N GLN A 91 15.85 -16.15 -21.02
CA GLN A 91 16.68 -17.22 -20.48
C GLN A 91 17.24 -16.84 -19.11
N GLN A 92 17.43 -17.82 -18.22
CA GLN A 92 18.16 -17.62 -16.98
C GLN A 92 19.62 -18.02 -17.14
N LEU A 93 20.48 -17.39 -16.35
CA LEU A 93 21.81 -17.92 -16.09
C LEU A 93 21.70 -19.36 -15.54
N THR A 94 22.66 -20.20 -15.85
CA THR A 94 22.71 -21.60 -15.39
C THR A 94 24.07 -21.96 -14.79
N GLY A 95 24.13 -23.08 -14.08
CA GLY A 95 25.38 -23.65 -13.57
C GLY A 95 26.16 -22.71 -12.66
N VAL A 96 27.49 -22.68 -12.84
CA VAL A 96 28.42 -21.88 -12.02
C VAL A 96 28.13 -20.39 -12.11
N THR A 97 27.78 -19.87 -13.28
CA THR A 97 27.50 -18.43 -13.47
C THR A 97 26.33 -17.99 -12.62
N LEU A 98 25.21 -18.73 -12.63
CA LEU A 98 24.06 -18.43 -11.78
C LEU A 98 24.43 -18.41 -10.29
N HIS A 99 25.22 -19.40 -9.85
CA HIS A 99 25.64 -19.52 -8.46
C HIS A 99 26.48 -18.32 -8.03
N VAL A 100 27.52 -17.99 -8.82
CA VAL A 100 28.42 -16.86 -8.54
C VAL A 100 27.65 -15.53 -8.55
N THR A 101 26.76 -15.31 -9.52
CA THR A 101 25.98 -14.06 -9.59
C THR A 101 25.05 -13.90 -8.38
N ARG A 102 24.42 -14.99 -7.90
CA ARG A 102 23.61 -14.99 -6.68
C ARG A 102 24.43 -14.66 -5.44
N ASP A 103 25.62 -15.23 -5.32
CA ASP A 103 26.50 -14.99 -4.19
C ASP A 103 27.06 -13.57 -4.20
N LEU A 104 27.40 -13.01 -5.36
CA LEU A 104 27.81 -11.61 -5.49
C LEU A 104 26.72 -10.63 -5.03
N TRP A 105 25.44 -10.92 -5.28
CA TRP A 105 24.32 -10.11 -4.76
C TRP A 105 24.19 -10.21 -3.23
N ARG A 106 24.39 -11.40 -2.67
CA ARG A 106 24.38 -11.60 -1.21
C ARG A 106 25.55 -10.89 -0.54
N ASP A 107 26.72 -10.93 -1.16
CA ASP A 107 27.91 -10.22 -0.70
C ASP A 107 27.71 -8.71 -0.77
N SER A 108 27.10 -8.19 -1.84
CA SER A 108 26.79 -6.76 -1.95
C SER A 108 25.76 -6.31 -0.91
N CYS A 109 24.75 -7.14 -0.62
CA CYS A 109 23.80 -6.91 0.48
C CYS A 109 24.51 -6.87 1.83
N SER A 110 25.38 -7.84 2.10
CA SER A 110 26.14 -7.93 3.36
C SER A 110 27.06 -6.73 3.57
N ARG A 111 27.71 -6.25 2.50
CA ARG A 111 28.52 -5.03 2.53
C ARG A 111 27.67 -3.79 2.78
N ALA A 112 26.51 -3.68 2.15
CA ALA A 112 25.60 -2.56 2.37
C ALA A 112 25.11 -2.49 3.83
N ILE A 113 24.80 -3.65 4.44
CA ILE A 113 24.47 -3.74 5.87
C ILE A 113 25.64 -3.27 6.75
N ALA A 114 26.85 -3.75 6.47
CA ALA A 114 28.05 -3.36 7.24
C ALA A 114 28.31 -1.85 7.14
N CYS A 115 28.22 -1.27 5.94
CA CYS A 115 28.34 0.17 5.74
C CYS A 115 27.23 0.94 6.47
N ALA A 116 25.98 0.46 6.43
CA ALA A 116 24.87 1.13 7.11
C ALA A 116 25.05 1.14 8.63
N ALA A 117 25.52 0.03 9.21
CA ALA A 117 25.80 -0.07 10.63
C ALA A 117 26.95 0.88 11.05
N GLU A 118 28.00 0.98 10.24
CA GLU A 118 29.10 1.91 10.50
C GLU A 118 28.62 3.37 10.40
N MET A 119 27.83 3.72 9.38
CA MET A 119 27.28 5.07 9.24
C MET A 119 26.36 5.45 10.43
N ASP A 120 25.58 4.49 10.94
CA ASP A 120 24.76 4.68 12.16
C ASP A 120 25.65 4.96 13.38
N ALA A 121 26.76 4.23 13.53
CA ALA A 121 27.73 4.44 14.60
C ALA A 121 28.41 5.82 14.53
N GLN A 122 28.62 6.35 13.32
CA GLN A 122 29.13 7.72 13.11
C GLN A 122 28.05 8.81 13.29
N GLY A 123 26.80 8.44 13.58
CA GLY A 123 25.71 9.38 13.82
C GLY A 123 25.09 9.99 12.56
N ALA A 124 25.26 9.37 11.39
CA ALA A 124 24.63 9.86 10.17
C ALA A 124 23.09 9.73 10.24
N HIS A 125 22.38 10.60 9.54
CA HIS A 125 20.91 10.60 9.60
C HIS A 125 20.30 9.47 8.76
N LYS A 126 19.20 8.86 9.25
CA LYS A 126 18.47 7.77 8.58
C LYS A 126 18.07 8.03 7.13
N GLN A 127 17.85 9.30 6.76
CA GLN A 127 17.52 9.68 5.38
C GLN A 127 18.65 9.38 4.37
N ILE A 128 19.89 9.31 4.84
CA ILE A 128 21.07 8.97 4.04
C ILE A 128 21.37 7.48 4.19
N ILE A 129 21.47 6.98 5.43
CA ILE A 129 21.83 5.59 5.72
C ILE A 129 20.86 4.61 5.04
N ASN A 130 19.55 4.86 5.16
CA ASN A 130 18.57 3.90 4.64
C ASN A 130 18.62 3.77 3.11
N ARG A 131 19.22 4.74 2.37
CA ARG A 131 19.31 4.70 0.91
C ARG A 131 20.23 3.61 0.38
N ILE A 132 21.33 3.32 1.08
CA ILE A 132 22.26 2.27 0.65
C ILE A 132 21.68 0.86 0.85
N LEU A 133 20.61 0.74 1.64
CA LEU A 133 19.87 -0.49 1.87
C LEU A 133 18.67 -0.67 0.92
N GLU A 134 18.22 0.39 0.23
CA GLU A 134 17.04 0.34 -0.65
C GLU A 134 17.09 -0.74 -1.74
N PRO A 135 18.26 -1.08 -2.34
CA PRO A 135 18.36 -2.20 -3.28
C PRO A 135 18.07 -3.58 -2.69
N TYR A 136 18.02 -3.74 -1.37
CA TYR A 136 17.79 -5.01 -0.70
C TYR A 136 16.58 -4.96 0.24
N ALA A 137 15.88 -3.83 0.29
CA ALA A 137 14.73 -3.62 1.15
C ALA A 137 13.42 -3.90 0.41
N HIS A 138 12.42 -4.36 1.16
CA HIS A 138 11.03 -4.29 0.73
C HIS A 138 10.42 -2.93 1.09
N ILE A 139 9.31 -2.61 0.44
CA ILE A 139 8.44 -1.51 0.79
C ILE A 139 7.04 -2.05 1.11
N THR A 140 6.40 -1.46 2.11
CA THR A 140 4.99 -1.68 2.41
C THR A 140 4.17 -0.53 1.84
N VAL A 141 3.12 -0.84 1.07
CA VAL A 141 2.28 0.15 0.41
C VAL A 141 0.81 -0.23 0.58
N LEU A 142 0.04 0.67 1.16
CA LEU A 142 -1.42 0.61 1.11
C LEU A 142 -1.89 1.15 -0.25
N ALA A 143 -2.76 0.41 -0.94
CA ALA A 143 -3.30 0.80 -2.22
C ALA A 143 -4.82 0.61 -2.25
N SER A 144 -5.55 1.65 -2.65
CA SER A 144 -7.01 1.61 -2.80
C SER A 144 -7.43 2.02 -4.20
N ALA A 145 -8.39 1.27 -4.76
CA ALA A 145 -9.05 1.60 -6.03
C ALA A 145 -10.34 0.81 -6.21
N THR A 146 -11.22 1.33 -7.06
CA THR A 146 -12.35 0.61 -7.66
C THR A 146 -11.97 -0.07 -8.97
N GLU A 147 -10.90 0.38 -9.63
CA GLU A 147 -10.49 -0.08 -10.97
C GLU A 147 -9.06 -0.65 -10.95
N TRP A 148 -8.97 -1.98 -11.07
CA TRP A 148 -7.69 -2.73 -11.07
C TRP A 148 -7.35 -3.35 -12.43
N SER A 149 -8.28 -3.31 -13.38
CA SER A 149 -8.21 -4.00 -14.68
C SER A 149 -6.95 -3.65 -15.47
N ASN A 150 -6.62 -2.36 -15.61
CA ASN A 150 -5.43 -1.91 -16.32
C ASN A 150 -4.13 -2.35 -15.63
N PHE A 151 -4.07 -2.30 -14.29
CA PHE A 151 -2.91 -2.77 -13.54
C PHE A 151 -2.67 -4.27 -13.79
N LEU A 152 -3.72 -5.08 -13.65
CA LEU A 152 -3.65 -6.51 -13.87
C LEU A 152 -3.32 -6.86 -15.32
N ALA A 153 -3.94 -6.19 -16.30
CA ALA A 153 -3.69 -6.45 -17.72
C ALA A 153 -2.23 -6.19 -18.12
N LEU A 154 -1.60 -5.15 -17.58
CA LEU A 154 -0.23 -4.79 -17.91
C LEU A 154 0.82 -5.55 -17.09
N ARG A 155 0.49 -5.92 -15.85
CA ARG A 155 1.49 -6.44 -14.90
C ARG A 155 1.37 -7.94 -14.68
N ASP A 156 0.18 -8.54 -14.76
CA ASP A 156 0.04 -10.00 -14.85
C ASP A 156 0.18 -10.45 -16.31
N HIS A 157 1.33 -10.14 -16.89
CA HIS A 157 1.65 -10.40 -18.29
C HIS A 157 3.08 -10.97 -18.41
N PRO A 158 3.37 -11.94 -19.30
CA PRO A 158 4.69 -12.55 -19.43
C PRO A 158 5.86 -11.57 -19.69
N ALA A 159 5.59 -10.45 -20.36
CA ALA A 159 6.59 -9.41 -20.63
C ALA A 159 6.75 -8.36 -19.49
N ALA A 160 6.01 -8.50 -18.40
CA ALA A 160 6.20 -7.65 -17.23
C ALA A 160 7.45 -8.10 -16.47
N GLU A 161 8.06 -7.16 -15.74
CA GLU A 161 9.16 -7.48 -14.83
C GLU A 161 8.70 -8.58 -13.83
N PRO A 162 9.50 -9.64 -13.60
CA PRO A 162 9.05 -10.81 -12.86
C PRO A 162 8.45 -10.53 -11.47
N HIS A 163 9.01 -9.58 -10.71
CA HIS A 163 8.54 -9.28 -9.35
C HIS A 163 7.20 -8.54 -9.38
N ILE A 164 7.02 -7.55 -10.27
CA ILE A 164 5.72 -6.87 -10.39
C ILE A 164 4.65 -7.79 -10.96
N GLN A 165 5.04 -8.80 -11.75
CA GLN A 165 4.12 -9.85 -12.20
C GLN A 165 3.62 -10.71 -11.04
N ILE A 166 4.51 -11.16 -10.15
CA ILE A 166 4.09 -11.86 -8.94
C ILE A 166 3.18 -10.97 -8.09
N LEU A 167 3.53 -9.70 -7.90
CA LEU A 167 2.68 -8.76 -7.16
C LEU A 167 1.28 -8.66 -7.78
N ALA A 168 1.19 -8.56 -9.11
CA ALA A 168 -0.09 -8.50 -9.80
C ALA A 168 -0.93 -9.77 -9.60
N ARG A 169 -0.31 -10.94 -9.57
CA ARG A 169 -0.98 -12.21 -9.26
C ARG A 169 -1.46 -12.28 -7.82
N GLU A 170 -0.68 -11.83 -6.84
CA GLU A 170 -1.12 -11.76 -5.45
C GLU A 170 -2.28 -10.78 -5.28
N VAL A 171 -2.24 -9.63 -5.97
CA VAL A 171 -3.37 -8.68 -6.01
C VAL A 171 -4.61 -9.33 -6.62
N ARG A 172 -4.47 -10.02 -7.77
CA ARG A 172 -5.59 -10.74 -8.40
C ARG A 172 -6.23 -11.75 -7.44
N LYS A 173 -5.42 -12.56 -6.76
CA LYS A 173 -5.93 -13.53 -5.77
C LYS A 173 -6.81 -12.88 -4.72
N GLU A 174 -6.40 -11.72 -4.18
CA GLU A 174 -7.20 -11.00 -3.19
C GLU A 174 -8.46 -10.35 -3.76
N LEU A 175 -8.45 -9.94 -5.04
CA LEU A 175 -9.60 -9.35 -5.71
C LEU A 175 -10.63 -10.39 -6.17
N ASP A 176 -10.19 -11.61 -6.50
CA ASP A 176 -11.06 -12.72 -6.93
C ASP A 176 -11.82 -13.37 -5.75
N ARG A 177 -11.44 -13.05 -4.52
CA ARG A 177 -12.16 -13.50 -3.31
C ARG A 177 -13.54 -12.84 -3.22
N GLU A 178 -14.54 -13.56 -2.75
CA GLU A 178 -15.90 -13.05 -2.53
C GLU A 178 -16.31 -13.11 -1.04
N ASP A 179 -15.53 -13.82 -0.23
CA ASP A 179 -15.76 -14.06 1.20
C ASP A 179 -15.38 -12.84 2.09
N ASN A 180 -14.79 -11.81 1.51
CA ASN A 180 -14.20 -10.68 2.25
C ASN A 180 -14.72 -9.30 1.80
N ILE A 181 -15.97 -9.24 1.31
CA ILE A 181 -16.59 -8.03 0.78
C ILE A 181 -17.83 -7.67 1.59
N GLN A 182 -17.82 -6.49 2.22
CA GLN A 182 -19.04 -5.93 2.82
C GLN A 182 -19.87 -5.18 1.77
N VAL A 183 -21.19 -5.11 1.97
CA VAL A 183 -22.09 -4.35 1.10
C VAL A 183 -22.43 -3.03 1.78
N LEU A 184 -22.19 -1.91 1.08
CA LEU A 184 -22.47 -0.57 1.58
C LEU A 184 -23.67 0.04 0.86
N GLN A 185 -24.68 0.42 1.64
CA GLN A 185 -25.75 1.32 1.21
C GLN A 185 -25.22 2.74 1.04
N PRO A 186 -25.85 3.58 0.19
CA PRO A 186 -25.52 4.99 0.09
C PRO A 186 -25.46 5.66 1.47
N GLY A 187 -24.36 6.38 1.73
CA GLY A 187 -24.11 7.01 3.02
C GLY A 187 -23.28 6.18 4.02
N GLN A 188 -23.12 4.87 3.80
CA GLN A 188 -22.24 4.02 4.62
C GLN A 188 -20.77 4.13 4.17
N TRP A 189 -19.85 3.75 5.06
CA TRP A 189 -18.43 4.06 4.93
C TRP A 189 -17.54 2.83 4.75
N HIS A 190 -16.57 2.97 3.85
CA HIS A 190 -15.39 2.11 3.74
C HIS A 190 -14.31 2.63 4.69
N LEU A 191 -14.07 1.91 5.79
CA LEU A 191 -13.18 2.29 6.88
C LEU A 191 -12.07 1.24 7.07
N PRO A 192 -10.97 1.27 6.28
CA PRO A 192 -9.87 0.32 6.43
C PRO A 192 -9.29 0.35 7.85
N PHE A 193 -8.89 -0.81 8.36
CA PHE A 193 -8.33 -1.01 9.72
C PHE A 193 -9.31 -0.70 10.88
N VAL A 194 -10.59 -0.53 10.61
CA VAL A 194 -11.63 -0.41 11.65
C VAL A 194 -12.47 -1.69 11.67
N SER A 195 -12.69 -2.23 12.87
CA SER A 195 -13.42 -3.48 13.11
C SER A 195 -14.61 -3.25 14.05
N ASP A 196 -15.52 -4.23 14.13
CA ASP A 196 -16.63 -4.22 15.11
C ASP A 196 -16.13 -4.23 16.57
N GLU A 197 -14.92 -4.71 16.83
CA GLU A 197 -14.31 -4.56 18.16
C GLU A 197 -13.91 -3.11 18.45
N THR A 198 -13.61 -2.33 17.39
CA THR A 198 -13.47 -0.87 17.48
C THR A 198 -14.83 -0.23 17.77
N TRP A 199 -15.93 -0.79 17.23
CA TRP A 199 -17.32 -0.36 17.46
C TRP A 199 -17.68 -0.31 18.95
N ASN A 200 -17.32 -1.36 19.70
CA ASN A 200 -17.69 -1.49 21.11
C ASN A 200 -16.90 -0.57 22.06
N ARG A 201 -15.92 0.22 21.56
CA ARG A 201 -15.00 1.00 22.40
C ARG A 201 -15.24 2.52 22.34
N ILE A 202 -16.24 3.00 21.62
CA ILE A 202 -16.42 4.43 21.31
C ILE A 202 -17.87 4.89 21.57
N THR A 203 -18.02 5.89 22.47
CA THR A 203 -19.10 6.89 22.74
C THR A 203 -20.60 6.55 22.59
N GLU A 204 -21.46 7.34 23.25
CA GLU A 204 -22.91 7.12 23.41
C GLU A 204 -23.77 7.37 22.14
N THR A 205 -23.23 8.03 21.09
CA THR A 205 -23.96 8.36 19.85
C THR A 205 -23.29 7.85 18.55
N GLU A 206 -24.11 7.51 17.54
CA GLU A 206 -23.65 7.01 16.24
C GLU A 206 -22.78 8.03 15.46
N THR A 207 -23.06 9.32 15.61
CA THR A 207 -22.31 10.38 14.90
C THR A 207 -20.90 10.57 15.46
N GLU A 208 -20.75 10.57 16.78
CA GLU A 208 -19.44 10.69 17.44
C GLU A 208 -18.58 9.46 17.18
N TRP A 209 -19.24 8.29 17.17
CA TRP A 209 -18.62 7.04 16.76
C TRP A 209 -18.02 7.15 15.36
N LEU A 210 -18.83 7.54 14.37
CA LEU A 210 -18.40 7.58 12.98
C LEU A 210 -17.22 8.53 12.76
N ARG A 211 -17.24 9.71 13.42
CA ARG A 211 -16.12 10.65 13.36
C ARG A 211 -14.83 10.03 13.90
N SER A 212 -14.92 9.34 15.03
CA SER A 212 -13.77 8.67 15.66
C SER A 212 -13.24 7.53 14.79
N ALA A 213 -14.15 6.75 14.19
CA ALA A 213 -13.80 5.65 13.27
C ALA A 213 -13.09 6.16 12.00
N ILE A 214 -13.56 7.27 11.42
CA ILE A 214 -12.88 7.91 10.28
C ILE A 214 -11.46 8.33 10.68
N LYS A 215 -11.29 9.00 11.82
CA LYS A 215 -9.96 9.42 12.30
C LYS A 215 -9.03 8.22 12.53
N MET A 216 -9.54 7.15 13.13
CA MET A 216 -8.83 5.88 13.31
C MET A 216 -8.37 5.29 11.97
N ALA A 217 -9.29 5.14 11.02
CA ALA A 217 -8.99 4.59 9.71
C ALA A 217 -7.90 5.40 9.00
N VAL A 218 -8.01 6.73 8.99
CA VAL A 218 -7.00 7.63 8.38
C VAL A 218 -5.63 7.47 9.04
N ALA A 219 -5.56 7.41 10.37
CA ALA A 219 -4.30 7.25 11.11
C ALA A 219 -3.62 5.90 10.85
N CYS A 220 -4.40 4.81 10.82
CA CYS A 220 -3.91 3.48 10.45
C CYS A 220 -3.46 3.42 8.99
N CYS A 221 -4.20 4.06 8.07
CA CYS A 221 -3.80 4.19 6.67
C CYS A 221 -2.48 4.94 6.52
N ALA A 222 -2.28 6.02 7.30
CA ALA A 222 -1.04 6.79 7.32
C ALA A 222 0.16 5.94 7.78
N SER A 223 -0.09 5.06 8.76
CA SER A 223 0.93 4.15 9.30
C SER A 223 1.06 2.84 8.53
N THR A 224 0.17 2.59 7.56
CA THR A 224 0.02 1.32 6.81
C THR A 224 -0.13 0.09 7.72
N SER A 225 -0.67 0.28 8.93
CA SER A 225 -0.67 -0.72 10.00
C SER A 225 -1.64 -0.34 11.12
N TYR A 226 -2.04 -1.32 11.94
CA TYR A 226 -2.70 -1.12 13.24
C TYR A 226 -1.77 -0.52 14.31
N LYS A 227 -0.48 -0.36 13.99
CA LYS A 227 0.55 0.18 14.87
C LYS A 227 1.04 1.54 14.37
N THR A 228 1.51 2.37 15.28
CA THR A 228 2.28 3.57 14.94
C THR A 228 3.60 3.20 14.29
N VAL A 229 4.26 4.17 13.64
CA VAL A 229 5.57 3.99 13.00
C VAL A 229 6.62 3.45 13.98
N ASP A 230 6.53 3.85 15.25
CA ASP A 230 7.42 3.44 16.34
C ASP A 230 7.07 2.05 16.93
N GLY A 231 6.00 1.41 16.44
CA GLY A 231 5.64 0.04 16.79
C GLY A 231 4.68 -0.12 17.96
N PHE A 232 4.13 0.97 18.49
CA PHE A 232 3.08 0.93 19.51
C PHE A 232 1.72 0.71 18.86
N ASP A 233 0.75 0.19 19.61
CA ASP A 233 -0.62 0.08 19.10
C ASP A 233 -1.23 1.46 18.84
N MET A 234 -2.01 1.55 17.77
CA MET A 234 -2.77 2.74 17.42
C MET A 234 -3.99 2.84 18.35
N THR A 235 -3.91 3.68 19.37
CA THR A 235 -5.06 4.00 20.23
C THR A 235 -5.90 5.09 19.60
N LEU A 236 -7.13 5.29 20.09
CA LEU A 236 -8.01 6.34 19.57
C LEU A 236 -7.40 7.73 19.77
N GLU A 237 -6.80 7.98 20.92
CA GLU A 237 -6.16 9.27 21.22
C GLU A 237 -5.05 9.57 20.22
N LYS A 238 -4.15 8.60 19.99
CA LYS A 238 -3.05 8.74 19.02
C LYS A 238 -3.56 8.91 17.59
N ALA A 239 -4.63 8.20 17.24
CA ALA A 239 -5.25 8.32 15.93
C ALA A 239 -5.86 9.71 15.71
N VAL A 240 -6.55 10.25 16.72
CA VAL A 240 -7.11 11.61 16.69
C VAL A 240 -5.99 12.64 16.53
N GLU A 241 -4.93 12.55 17.35
CA GLU A 241 -3.77 13.44 17.26
C GLU A 241 -3.10 13.40 15.88
N LEU A 242 -2.87 12.20 15.35
CA LEU A 242 -2.24 12.03 14.03
C LEU A 242 -3.14 12.55 12.91
N HIS A 243 -4.43 12.19 12.93
CA HIS A 243 -5.40 12.68 11.96
C HIS A 243 -5.46 14.21 11.96
N ASP A 244 -5.69 14.83 13.11
CA ASP A 244 -5.89 16.28 13.22
C ASP A 244 -4.64 17.05 12.81
N LYS A 245 -3.45 16.50 13.09
CA LYS A 245 -2.17 17.02 12.59
C LYS A 245 -2.07 16.96 11.06
N LEU A 246 -2.48 15.87 10.43
CA LEU A 246 -2.39 15.69 8.98
C LEU A 246 -3.40 16.56 8.22
N VAL A 247 -4.65 16.62 8.71
CA VAL A 247 -5.73 17.38 8.06
C VAL A 247 -5.70 18.88 8.41
N GLY A 248 -5.07 19.25 9.52
CA GLY A 248 -4.90 20.64 9.94
C GLY A 248 -3.63 21.31 9.39
N ALA A 249 -2.75 20.56 8.73
CA ALA A 249 -1.53 21.12 8.14
C ALA A 249 -1.84 22.01 6.91
N SER A 250 -1.02 23.04 6.71
CA SER A 250 -1.02 23.86 5.49
C SER A 250 0.38 23.82 4.86
N PRO A 251 0.57 23.18 3.69
CA PRO A 251 -0.43 22.51 2.87
C PRO A 251 -0.95 21.21 3.49
N LEU A 252 -2.13 20.78 3.04
CA LEU A 252 -2.82 19.59 3.52
C LEU A 252 -2.01 18.31 3.21
N HIS A 253 -1.67 17.53 4.25
CA HIS A 253 -0.96 16.25 4.11
C HIS A 253 -1.93 15.05 4.15
N ALA A 254 -3.00 15.10 3.36
CA ALA A 254 -4.14 14.19 3.47
C ALA A 254 -4.14 13.00 2.48
N SER A 255 -2.98 12.51 2.01
CA SER A 255 -2.98 11.25 1.22
C SER A 255 -3.63 10.06 1.96
N PRO A 256 -3.47 9.90 3.29
CA PRO A 256 -4.13 8.80 3.99
C PRO A 256 -5.66 8.87 3.97
N ALA A 257 -6.23 10.06 3.81
CA ALA A 257 -7.67 10.28 3.71
C ALA A 257 -8.26 9.84 2.36
N GLU A 258 -7.44 9.51 1.36
CA GLU A 258 -7.92 8.96 0.09
C GLU A 258 -8.43 7.52 0.24
N HIS A 259 -7.95 6.78 1.24
CA HIS A 259 -8.31 5.38 1.46
C HIS A 259 -9.64 5.21 2.20
N VAL A 260 -10.13 6.27 2.84
CA VAL A 260 -11.43 6.30 3.54
C VAL A 260 -12.46 6.92 2.61
N ALA A 261 -13.60 6.25 2.42
CA ALA A 261 -14.60 6.72 1.48
C ALA A 261 -16.03 6.37 1.89
N GLN A 262 -17.01 7.13 1.41
CA GLN A 262 -18.43 6.89 1.60
C GLN A 262 -19.06 6.39 0.31
N ALA A 263 -19.92 5.37 0.36
CA ALA A 263 -20.73 4.97 -0.79
C ALA A 263 -21.63 6.14 -1.21
N ASP A 264 -21.54 6.55 -2.48
CA ASP A 264 -22.34 7.65 -3.00
C ASP A 264 -23.80 7.20 -3.25
N LYS A 265 -24.68 8.13 -3.60
CA LYS A 265 -26.05 7.82 -3.98
C LYS A 265 -26.20 8.00 -5.49
N LEU A 266 -26.81 7.04 -6.17
CA LEU A 266 -27.35 7.29 -7.51
C LEU A 266 -28.63 8.12 -7.41
N ILE A 267 -28.71 9.16 -8.22
CA ILE A 267 -29.92 9.96 -8.39
C ILE A 267 -30.48 9.69 -9.79
N ASP A 268 -31.78 9.42 -9.84
CA ASP A 268 -32.52 9.33 -11.08
C ASP A 268 -32.70 10.75 -11.64
N ARG A 269 -32.27 10.97 -12.88
CA ARG A 269 -32.59 12.21 -13.58
C ARG A 269 -33.99 12.08 -14.17
N ALA A 270 -34.95 12.69 -13.50
CA ALA A 270 -36.31 12.81 -14.02
C ALA A 270 -36.29 13.36 -15.48
N PHE A 271 -36.94 12.60 -16.37
CA PHE A 271 -37.25 12.87 -17.78
C PHE A 271 -36.07 12.96 -18.77
N GLY A 272 -35.72 11.81 -19.36
CA GLY A 272 -35.25 11.75 -20.76
C GLY A 272 -33.74 11.64 -21.00
N LYS A 273 -32.93 11.29 -20.00
CA LYS A 273 -31.53 10.88 -20.21
C LYS A 273 -31.26 9.54 -19.52
N ASP A 274 -30.98 8.51 -20.32
CA ASP A 274 -30.80 7.10 -19.93
C ASP A 274 -29.51 6.81 -19.14
N SER A 275 -29.15 7.61 -18.13
CA SER A 275 -28.05 7.22 -17.26
C SER A 275 -28.22 7.77 -15.85
N ASP A 276 -28.31 6.85 -14.88
CA ASP A 276 -28.12 7.15 -13.47
C ASP A 276 -26.81 7.93 -13.31
N VAL A 277 -26.84 9.03 -12.54
CA VAL A 277 -25.64 9.79 -12.20
C VAL A 277 -25.41 9.72 -10.70
N TRP A 278 -24.14 9.72 -10.31
CA TRP A 278 -23.75 9.87 -8.92
C TRP A 278 -24.16 11.24 -8.38
N ASN A 279 -24.52 11.31 -7.10
CA ASN A 279 -24.93 12.55 -6.45
C ASN A 279 -23.74 13.50 -6.20
N HIS A 280 -22.54 12.97 -5.96
CA HIS A 280 -21.31 13.72 -5.68
C HIS A 280 -20.10 13.24 -6.50
N PRO A 281 -20.18 13.22 -7.84
CA PRO A 281 -19.13 12.66 -8.71
C PRO A 281 -17.80 13.41 -8.59
N ASP A 282 -17.84 14.70 -8.28
CA ASP A 282 -16.67 15.56 -8.04
C ASP A 282 -15.84 15.13 -6.82
N GLN A 283 -16.46 14.38 -5.90
CA GLN A 283 -15.82 13.93 -4.66
C GLN A 283 -15.21 12.53 -4.78
N HIS A 284 -15.27 11.90 -5.95
CA HIS A 284 -14.79 10.52 -6.10
C HIS A 284 -13.27 10.42 -6.25
N GLY A 285 -12.61 11.48 -6.71
CA GLY A 285 -11.19 11.42 -7.03
C GLY A 285 -10.92 10.40 -8.13
N ASN A 286 -10.15 9.35 -7.82
CA ASN A 286 -9.89 8.21 -8.71
C ASN A 286 -10.83 7.01 -8.49
N PHE A 287 -11.80 7.11 -7.59
CA PHE A 287 -12.80 6.06 -7.39
C PHE A 287 -14.01 6.26 -8.30
N ASP A 288 -14.89 5.27 -8.33
CA ASP A 288 -16.18 5.34 -9.00
C ASP A 288 -17.27 4.76 -8.08
N GLY A 289 -18.28 5.57 -7.77
CA GLY A 289 -19.36 5.23 -6.82
C GLY A 289 -19.02 5.45 -5.35
N PHE A 290 -17.83 5.97 -5.05
CA PHE A 290 -17.38 6.22 -3.68
C PHE A 290 -16.77 7.62 -3.55
N ARG A 291 -17.26 8.40 -2.59
CA ARG A 291 -16.77 9.74 -2.27
C ARG A 291 -15.56 9.63 -1.35
N GLN A 292 -14.39 10.10 -1.77
CA GLN A 292 -13.18 10.09 -0.95
C GLN A 292 -13.28 11.10 0.20
N TYR A 293 -12.92 10.67 1.41
CA TYR A 293 -12.91 11.56 2.57
C TYR A 293 -11.99 12.76 2.35
N ARG A 294 -10.84 12.56 1.69
CA ARG A 294 -9.96 13.66 1.26
C ARG A 294 -10.71 14.77 0.52
N LYS A 295 -11.60 14.43 -0.42
CA LYS A 295 -12.38 15.40 -1.21
C LYS A 295 -13.47 16.11 -0.42
N MET A 296 -13.81 15.60 0.76
CA MET A 296 -14.76 16.23 1.68
C MET A 296 -14.08 17.17 2.68
N LEU A 297 -12.74 17.14 2.79
CA LEU A 297 -12.00 18.01 3.70
C LEU A 297 -11.95 19.45 3.17
N PRO A 298 -12.09 20.46 4.04
CA PRO A 298 -11.88 21.84 3.65
C PRO A 298 -10.42 22.05 3.21
N ASN A 299 -10.20 22.98 2.26
CA ASN A 299 -8.85 23.37 1.79
C ASN A 299 -8.04 22.24 1.12
N GLU A 300 -8.69 21.27 0.48
CA GLU A 300 -8.00 20.17 -0.22
C GLU A 300 -7.07 20.66 -1.36
N CYS A 301 -7.42 21.78 -1.97
CA CYS A 301 -6.60 22.52 -2.91
C CYS A 301 -6.47 23.96 -2.39
N LEU A 302 -5.29 24.33 -1.88
CA LEU A 302 -4.87 25.72 -1.67
C LEU A 302 -4.01 26.16 -2.85
#